data_AF-A0A821RI50-F1
#
_entry.id   AF-A0A821RI50-F1
#
_cell.length_a   1.000
_cell.length_b   1.000
_cell.length_c   1.000
_cell.angle_alpha   90.00
_cell.angle_beta   90.00
_cell.angle_gamma   90.00
#
_symmetry.space_group_name_H-M   'P 1'
#
loop_
_entity.id
_entity.type
_entity.pdbx_description
1 polymer ?
#
loop_
_entity_poly.entity_id
_entity_poly.type
_entity_poly.pdbx_seq_one_letter_code
_entity_poly.pdbx_strand_id
1 'polypeptide(L)'
;KDAAVLFPAVVKNVVSKNMEVKKLVYVYLMRYAEEQQDLALLSIATFQRALKDPNQLIRASALRVLSSIRVPTIVTIMMLAIRDAVSDMSPYVRKTAANAIAKLYAL
;
A
#
# COMPACT_ATOMS: atom_id res chain seq x y z
N LYS A 1 12.51 -20.01 4.28
CA LYS A 1 11.79 -20.77 3.23
C LYS A 1 11.08 -19.76 2.35
N ASP A 2 11.18 -19.93 1.03
CA ASP A 2 10.51 -19.06 0.06
C ASP A 2 8.99 -19.27 0.15
N ALA A 3 8.26 -18.21 0.48
CA ALA A 3 6.82 -18.23 0.57
C ALA A 3 6.15 -17.56 -0.64
N ALA A 4 6.91 -17.18 -1.68
CA ALA A 4 6.39 -16.52 -2.88
C ALA A 4 5.30 -17.33 -3.59
N VAL A 5 5.36 -18.66 -3.52
CA VAL A 5 4.33 -19.56 -4.07
C VAL A 5 2.94 -19.34 -3.46
N LEU A 6 2.85 -18.74 -2.26
CA LEU A 6 1.59 -18.43 -1.59
C LEU A 6 1.01 -17.06 -1.99
N PHE A 7 1.67 -16.32 -2.89
CA PHE A 7 1.33 -14.92 -3.17
C PHE A 7 -0.15 -14.73 -3.57
N PRO A 8 -0.72 -15.48 -4.53
CA PRO A 8 -2.15 -15.35 -4.86
C PRO A 8 -3.06 -15.63 -3.65
N ALA A 9 -2.71 -16.63 -2.85
CA ALA A 9 -3.49 -17.04 -1.69
C ALA A 9 -3.41 -16.03 -0.53
N VAL A 10 -2.33 -15.26 -0.43
CA VAL A 10 -2.18 -14.20 0.58
C VAL A 10 -2.84 -12.90 0.09
N VAL A 11 -2.61 -12.50 -1.15
CA VAL A 11 -3.12 -11.23 -1.74
C VAL A 11 -4.63 -11.13 -1.68
N LYS A 12 -5.36 -12.24 -1.91
CA LYS A 12 -6.83 -12.26 -1.81
C LYS A 12 -7.35 -11.81 -0.44
N ASN A 13 -6.53 -11.89 0.61
CA ASN A 13 -6.90 -11.47 1.97
C ASN A 13 -6.68 -9.97 2.23
N VAL A 14 -6.26 -9.19 1.24
CA VAL A 14 -6.11 -7.72 1.38
C VAL A 14 -7.43 -7.03 1.76
N VAL A 15 -8.56 -7.66 1.45
CA VAL A 15 -9.92 -7.20 1.78
C VAL A 15 -10.48 -7.76 3.09
N SER A 16 -9.71 -8.59 3.81
CA SER A 16 -10.15 -9.22 5.07
C SER A 16 -10.63 -8.17 6.08
N LYS A 17 -11.70 -8.43 6.83
CA LYS A 17 -12.16 -7.51 7.89
C LYS A 17 -11.29 -7.56 9.14
N ASN A 18 -10.50 -8.63 9.32
CA ASN A 18 -9.62 -8.78 10.46
C ASN A 18 -8.35 -7.94 10.27
N MET A 19 -8.12 -7.01 11.21
CA MET A 19 -7.01 -6.06 11.15
C MET A 19 -5.64 -6.74 11.25
N GLU A 20 -5.50 -7.77 12.08
CA GLU A 20 -4.25 -8.51 12.23
C GLU A 20 -3.91 -9.26 10.94
N VAL A 21 -4.92 -9.85 10.28
CA VAL A 21 -4.74 -10.48 8.97
C VAL A 21 -4.30 -9.44 7.93
N LYS A 22 -4.93 -8.26 7.88
CA LYS A 22 -4.50 -7.20 6.94
C LYS A 22 -3.04 -6.79 7.17
N LYS A 23 -2.62 -6.59 8.42
CA LYS A 23 -1.23 -6.24 8.74
C LYS A 23 -0.26 -7.28 8.21
N LEU A 24 -0.54 -8.57 8.41
CA LEU A 24 0.28 -9.66 7.90
C LEU A 24 0.33 -9.68 6.36
N VAL A 25 -0.82 -9.49 5.70
CA VAL A 25 -0.89 -9.39 4.24
C VAL A 25 -0.05 -8.21 3.73
N TYR A 26 -0.08 -7.07 4.42
CA TYR A 26 0.68 -5.88 4.02
C TYR A 26 2.19 -6.09 4.15
N VAL A 27 2.65 -6.72 5.23
CA VAL A 27 4.07 -7.08 5.40
C VAL A 27 4.51 -8.06 4.31
N TYR A 28 3.66 -9.05 4.00
CA TYR A 28 3.93 -10.01 2.95
C TYR A 28 4.03 -9.34 1.56
N LEU A 29 3.10 -8.44 1.23
CA LEU A 29 3.13 -7.66 -0.02
C LEU A 29 4.43 -6.86 -0.16
N MET A 30 4.87 -6.18 0.90
CA MET A 30 6.14 -5.42 0.87
C MET A 30 7.36 -6.31 0.59
N ARG A 31 7.30 -7.61 0.93
CA ARG A 31 8.41 -8.53 0.72
C ARG A 31 8.47 -9.09 -0.70
N TYR A 32 7.32 -9.43 -1.29
CA TYR A 32 7.26 -10.23 -2.52
C TYR A 32 6.67 -9.47 -3.74
N ALA A 33 6.15 -8.25 -3.57
CA ALA A 33 5.50 -7.52 -4.67
C ALA A 33 6.46 -7.18 -5.82
N GLU A 34 7.75 -6.99 -5.54
CA GLU A 34 8.77 -6.71 -6.57
C GLU A 34 9.01 -7.92 -7.49
N GLU A 35 8.95 -9.14 -6.94
CA GLU A 35 9.10 -10.41 -7.66
C GLU A 35 7.80 -10.82 -8.38
N GLN A 36 6.64 -10.39 -7.88
CA GLN A 36 5.30 -10.79 -8.36
C GLN A 36 4.46 -9.57 -8.76
N GLN A 37 5.01 -8.73 -9.65
CA GLN A 37 4.45 -7.41 -9.97
C GLN A 37 3.00 -7.48 -10.48
N ASP A 38 2.71 -8.38 -11.42
CA ASP A 38 1.38 -8.52 -12.02
C ASP A 38 0.31 -8.86 -10.97
N LEU A 39 0.64 -9.77 -10.05
CA LEU A 39 -0.27 -10.12 -8.95
C LEU A 39 -0.36 -9.01 -7.91
N ALA A 40 0.71 -8.24 -7.70
CA ALA A 40 0.69 -7.10 -6.79
C ALA A 40 -0.26 -6.00 -7.30
N LEU A 41 -0.39 -5.82 -8.62
CA LEU A 41 -1.33 -4.88 -9.22
C LEU A 41 -2.79 -5.12 -8.78
N LEU A 42 -3.17 -6.38 -8.53
CA LEU A 42 -4.51 -6.74 -8.05
C LEU A 42 -4.83 -6.12 -6.67
N SER A 43 -3.81 -5.82 -5.87
CA SER A 43 -3.95 -5.22 -4.54
C SER A 43 -4.09 -3.69 -4.59
N ILE A 44 -3.63 -3.04 -5.67
CA ILE A 44 -3.56 -1.58 -5.80
C ILE A 44 -4.94 -0.94 -5.71
N ALA A 45 -5.93 -1.51 -6.39
CA ALA A 45 -7.31 -1.02 -6.35
C ALA A 45 -7.92 -1.09 -4.94
N THR A 46 -7.46 -2.01 -4.09
CA THR A 46 -7.88 -2.07 -2.68
C THR A 46 -7.23 -0.96 -1.87
N PHE A 47 -5.94 -0.69 -2.08
CA PHE A 47 -5.26 0.42 -1.41
C PHE A 47 -5.81 1.78 -1.83
N GLN A 48 -6.11 1.99 -3.11
CA GLN A 48 -6.76 3.22 -3.59
C GLN A 48 -8.10 3.47 -2.92
N ARG A 49 -8.90 2.42 -2.68
CA ARG A 49 -10.14 2.53 -1.91
C ARG A 49 -9.87 2.85 -0.45
N ALA A 50 -8.90 2.19 0.17
CA ALA A 50 -8.52 2.42 1.57
C ALA A 50 -7.96 3.83 1.83
N LEU A 51 -7.38 4.50 0.83
CA LEU A 51 -6.96 5.90 0.91
C LEU A 51 -8.13 6.88 1.11
N LYS A 52 -9.36 6.47 0.82
CA LYS A 52 -10.57 7.28 0.98
C LYS A 52 -11.39 6.90 2.22
N ASP A 53 -10.86 6.02 3.06
CA ASP A 53 -11.54 5.54 4.26
C ASP A 53 -11.71 6.68 5.28
N PRO A 54 -12.86 6.79 5.98
CA PRO A 54 -13.06 7.82 7.01
C PRO A 54 -12.02 7.72 8.15
N ASN A 55 -11.49 6.52 8.43
CA ASN A 55 -10.49 6.31 9.46
C ASN A 55 -9.08 6.67 8.98
N GLN A 56 -8.47 7.67 9.63
CA GLN A 56 -7.11 8.14 9.35
C GLN A 56 -6.04 7.03 9.42
N LEU A 57 -6.20 6.04 10.30
CA LEU A 57 -5.23 4.96 10.47
C LEU A 57 -5.24 4.01 9.26
N ILE A 58 -6.42 3.81 8.67
CA ILE A 58 -6.57 3.00 7.45
C ILE A 58 -5.95 3.74 6.26
N ARG A 59 -6.25 5.04 6.08
CA ARG A 59 -5.65 5.86 5.03
C ARG A 59 -4.12 5.88 5.11
N ALA A 60 -3.58 6.18 6.29
CA ALA A 60 -2.13 6.20 6.51
C ALA A 60 -1.49 4.82 6.27
N SER A 61 -2.13 3.74 6.71
CA SER A 61 -1.64 2.39 6.47
C SER A 61 -1.63 2.05 4.98
N ALA A 62 -2.69 2.39 4.25
CA ALA A 62 -2.77 2.18 2.82
C ALA A 62 -1.67 2.95 2.06
N LEU A 63 -1.46 4.22 2.39
CA LEU A 63 -0.41 5.04 1.79
C LEU A 63 0.99 4.47 2.06
N ARG A 64 1.24 3.99 3.28
CA ARG A 64 2.51 3.39 3.66
C ARG A 64 2.81 2.11 2.89
N VAL A 65 1.79 1.28 2.63
CA VAL A 65 1.97 0.04 1.85
C VAL A 65 2.12 0.35 0.38
N LEU A 66 1.25 1.21 -0.17
CA LEU A 66 1.30 1.62 -1.57
C LEU A 66 2.68 2.20 -1.92
N SER A 67 3.24 3.04 -1.03
CA SER A 67 4.58 3.61 -1.21
C SER A 67 5.75 2.67 -0.97
N SER A 68 5.51 1.49 -0.41
CA SER A 68 6.53 0.45 -0.26
C SER A 68 6.51 -0.57 -1.40
N ILE A 69 5.48 -0.57 -2.26
CA ILE A 69 5.42 -1.45 -3.41
C ILE A 69 6.34 -0.88 -4.50
N ARG A 70 7.40 -1.62 -4.81
CA ARG A 70 8.41 -1.20 -5.80
C ARG A 70 8.07 -1.66 -7.20
N VAL A 71 6.95 -1.15 -7.74
CA VAL A 71 6.50 -1.47 -9.09
C VAL A 71 6.43 -0.16 -9.89
N PRO A 72 7.32 0.08 -10.87
CA PRO A 72 7.38 1.36 -11.61
C PRO A 72 6.05 1.77 -12.26
N THR A 73 5.26 0.80 -12.70
CA THR A 73 3.95 1.02 -13.33
C THR A 73 2.95 1.77 -12.44
N ILE A 74 3.11 1.74 -11.10
CA ILE A 74 2.18 2.41 -10.17
C ILE A 74 2.62 3.83 -9.77
N VAL A 75 3.73 4.36 -10.31
CA VAL A 75 4.27 5.68 -9.97
C VAL A 75 3.22 6.78 -10.07
N THR A 76 2.45 6.84 -11.17
CA THR A 76 1.40 7.85 -11.36
C THR A 76 0.30 7.73 -10.30
N ILE A 77 -0.09 6.52 -9.95
CA ILE A 77 -1.09 6.26 -8.90
C ILE A 77 -0.56 6.72 -7.54
N MET A 78 0.70 6.43 -7.24
CA MET A 78 1.36 6.86 -6.00
C MET A 78 1.49 8.38 -5.92
N MET A 79 1.85 9.06 -7.01
CA MET A 79 1.92 10.52 -7.07
C MET A 79 0.58 11.16 -6.71
N LEU A 80 -0.52 10.68 -7.30
CA LEU A 80 -1.86 11.19 -7.00
C LEU A 80 -2.25 10.92 -5.54
N ALA A 81 -1.98 9.71 -5.03
CA ALA A 81 -2.23 9.36 -3.64
C ALA A 81 -1.47 10.27 -2.65
N ILE A 82 -0.20 10.57 -2.94
CA ILE A 82 0.62 11.47 -2.13
C ILE A 82 0.08 12.89 -2.18
N ARG A 83 -0.27 13.40 -3.37
CA ARG A 83 -0.84 14.74 -3.57
C ARG A 83 -2.12 14.94 -2.76
N ASP A 84 -2.99 13.95 -2.71
CA ASP A 84 -4.20 14.04 -1.90
C ASP A 84 -3.86 13.95 -0.39
N ALA A 85 -2.94 13.04 -0.02
CA ALA A 85 -2.58 12.80 1.37
C ALA A 85 -1.80 13.95 2.05
N VAL A 86 -1.05 14.77 1.30
CA VAL A 86 -0.39 15.96 1.87
C VAL A 86 -1.39 17.02 2.32
N SER A 87 -2.60 16.99 1.78
CA SER A 87 -3.70 17.89 2.15
C SER A 87 -4.72 17.23 3.09
N ASP A 88 -4.43 16.04 3.63
CA ASP A 88 -5.33 15.32 4.53
C ASP A 88 -5.54 16.09 5.83
N MET A 89 -6.76 16.02 6.40
CA MET A 89 -7.10 16.65 7.68
C MET A 89 -6.25 16.13 8.84
N SER A 90 -5.89 14.84 8.80
CA SER A 90 -5.09 14.20 9.83
C SER A 90 -3.60 14.56 9.70
N PRO A 91 -2.96 15.09 10.76
CA PRO A 91 -1.50 15.28 10.76
C PRO A 91 -0.75 13.95 10.62
N TYR A 92 -1.32 12.83 11.07
CA TYR A 92 -0.71 11.51 10.96
C TYR A 92 -0.62 11.03 9.50
N VAL A 93 -1.66 11.30 8.70
CA VAL A 93 -1.66 11.00 7.27
C VAL A 93 -0.66 11.90 6.54
N ARG A 94 -0.63 13.21 6.84
CA ARG A 94 0.35 14.14 6.24
C ARG A 94 1.80 13.75 6.54
N LYS A 95 2.12 13.35 7.78
CA LYS A 95 3.44 12.80 8.13
C LYS A 95 3.78 11.56 7.29
N THR A 96 2.79 10.71 7.05
CA THR A 96 2.97 9.51 6.22
C THR A 96 3.21 9.85 4.76
N ALA A 97 2.53 10.87 4.24
CA ALA A 97 2.75 11.39 2.88
C ALA A 97 4.18 11.92 2.70
N ALA A 98 4.72 12.66 3.68
CA ALA A 98 6.10 13.12 3.64
C ALA A 98 7.11 11.95 3.50
N ASN A 99 6.90 10.87 4.26
CA ASN A 99 7.74 9.66 4.15
C ASN A 99 7.56 8.94 2.79
N ALA A 100 6.36 8.99 2.21
CA ALA A 100 6.07 8.37 0.92
C ALA A 100 6.77 9.11 -0.24
N ILE A 101 6.94 10.44 -0.15
CA ILE A 101 7.68 11.23 -1.15
C ILE A 101 9.11 10.72 -1.31
N ALA A 102 9.82 10.49 -0.20
CA ALA A 102 11.19 9.98 -0.23
C ALA A 102 11.28 8.60 -0.91
N LYS A 103 10.29 7.73 -0.67
CA LYS A 103 10.23 6.41 -1.31
C LYS A 103 9.93 6.48 -2.80
N LEU A 104 9.01 7.36 -3.20
CA LEU A 104 8.68 7.60 -4.61
C LEU A 104 9.88 8.12 -5.38
N TYR A 105 10.67 9.01 -4.78
CA TYR A 105 11.90 9.53 -5.42
C TYR A 105 12.99 8.46 -5.58
N ALA A 106 13.05 7.49 -4.65
CA ALA A 106 14.02 6.39 -4.69
C ALA A 106 13.56 5.19 -5.54
N LEU A 107 12.39 5.28 -6.18
CA LEU A 107 11.83 4.24 -7.05
C LEU A 107 12.37 4.36 -8.46
#